data_AF-A0A1Q2HZC4-F1
#
_entry.id   AF-A0A1Q2HZC4-F1
#
_cell.length_a   1.000
_cell.length_b   1.000
_cell.length_c   1.000
_cell.angle_alpha   90.00
_cell.angle_beta   90.00
_cell.angle_gamma   90.00
#
_symmetry.space_group_name_H-M   'P 1'
#
loop_
_entity.id
_entity.type
_entity.pdbx_description
1 polymer ?
#
loop_
_entity_poly.entity_id
_entity_poly.type
_entity_poly.pdbx_seq_one_letter_code
_entity_poly.pdbx_strand_id
1 'polypeptide(L)'
;MSNRLSTKPSTRKFLSTPAAIGADLVAIAVFALLARMAHQSEDMPFNFTGWLSTVWPFALGVLLGWLIVRENRGGIIWAVTAITGLVIWGFRNQSVPHWSFVIVATVMSALLMLGWRAVARKL
;
A
#
# COMPACT_ATOMS: atom_id res chain seq x y z
N MET A 1 -42.96 -34.52 -3.83
CA MET A 1 -41.60 -34.50 -4.42
C MET A 1 -41.01 -33.11 -4.21
N SER A 2 -40.10 -32.92 -3.25
CA SER A 2 -39.52 -31.60 -2.98
C SER A 2 -38.25 -31.40 -3.82
N ASN A 3 -38.30 -30.43 -4.74
CA ASN A 3 -37.13 -29.96 -5.47
C ASN A 3 -36.25 -29.13 -4.52
N ARG A 4 -35.32 -29.79 -3.84
CA ARG A 4 -34.20 -29.12 -3.18
C ARG A 4 -33.27 -28.60 -4.27
N LEU A 5 -33.42 -27.32 -4.63
CA LEU A 5 -32.42 -26.59 -5.40
C LEU A 5 -31.13 -26.55 -4.55
N SER A 6 -30.19 -27.43 -4.89
CA SER A 6 -28.84 -27.43 -4.33
C SER A 6 -28.13 -26.19 -4.85
N THR A 7 -28.17 -25.10 -4.09
CA THR A 7 -27.38 -23.91 -4.37
C THR A 7 -25.93 -24.21 -4.00
N LYS A 8 -25.13 -24.55 -5.02
CA LYS A 8 -23.68 -24.72 -4.87
C LYS A 8 -23.11 -23.41 -4.30
N PRO A 9 -22.41 -23.43 -3.15
CA PRO A 9 -21.85 -22.20 -2.59
C PRO A 9 -20.93 -21.57 -3.62
N SER A 10 -21.17 -20.30 -3.98
CA SER A 10 -20.24 -19.55 -4.82
C SER A 10 -18.92 -19.45 -4.06
N THR A 11 -17.92 -20.23 -4.47
CA THR A 11 -16.59 -20.17 -3.88
C THR A 11 -15.95 -18.86 -4.32
N ARG A 12 -16.14 -17.78 -3.54
CA ARG A 12 -15.38 -16.55 -3.77
C ARG A 12 -13.91 -16.91 -3.66
N LYS A 13 -13.15 -16.71 -4.72
CA LYS A 13 -11.69 -16.87 -4.68
C LYS A 13 -11.12 -15.76 -3.79
N PHE A 14 -10.92 -16.06 -2.52
CA PHE A 14 -10.11 -15.19 -1.67
C PHE A 14 -8.69 -15.19 -2.22
N LEU A 15 -8.12 -14.00 -2.47
CA LEU A 15 -6.70 -13.87 -2.81
C LEU A 15 -5.86 -14.46 -1.68
N SER A 16 -4.84 -15.23 -2.05
CA SER A 16 -3.89 -15.79 -1.09
C SER A 16 -3.09 -14.67 -0.40
N THR A 17 -2.63 -14.92 0.83
CA THR A 17 -1.78 -13.97 1.57
C THR A 17 -0.58 -13.48 0.74
N PRO A 18 0.19 -14.34 0.06
CA PRO A 18 1.29 -13.89 -0.79
C PRO A 18 0.84 -12.95 -1.92
N ALA A 19 -0.30 -13.23 -2.55
CA ALA A 19 -0.83 -12.36 -3.60
C ALA A 19 -1.24 -10.99 -3.05
N ALA A 20 -1.81 -10.94 -1.85
CA ALA A 20 -2.18 -9.70 -1.19
C ALA A 20 -0.95 -8.86 -0.77
N ILE A 21 0.11 -9.51 -0.27
CA ILE A 21 1.40 -8.85 0.01
C ILE A 21 1.99 -8.28 -1.27
N GLY A 22 2.02 -9.07 -2.36
CA GLY A 22 2.51 -8.63 -3.66
C GLY A 22 1.73 -7.42 -4.20
N ALA A 23 0.40 -7.43 -4.11
CA ALA A 23 -0.44 -6.31 -4.52
C ALA A 23 -0.17 -5.04 -3.70
N ASP A 24 0.09 -5.16 -2.39
CA ASP A 24 0.48 -4.02 -1.55
C ASP A 24 1.84 -3.45 -1.92
N LEU A 25 2.83 -4.30 -2.18
CA LEU A 25 4.15 -3.87 -2.62
C LEU A 25 4.07 -3.15 -3.97
N VAL A 26 3.28 -3.66 -4.91
CA VAL A 26 3.02 -2.98 -6.20
C VAL A 26 2.30 -1.65 -5.98
N ALA A 27 1.28 -1.60 -5.12
CA ALA A 27 0.56 -0.37 -4.79
C ALA A 27 1.52 0.72 -4.23
N ILE A 28 2.42 0.34 -3.32
CA ILE A 28 3.43 1.25 -2.77
C ILE A 28 4.48 1.65 -3.81
N ALA A 29 4.88 0.72 -4.68
CA ALA A 29 5.80 1.01 -5.77
C ALA A 29 5.21 2.05 -6.75
N VAL A 30 3.93 1.90 -7.10
CA VAL A 30 3.18 2.86 -7.93
C VAL A 30 3.01 4.20 -7.21
N PHE A 31 2.64 4.19 -5.92
CA PHE A 31 2.58 5.40 -5.09
C PHE A 31 3.90 6.18 -5.13
N ALA A 32 5.02 5.51 -4.88
CA ALA A 32 6.34 6.13 -4.87
C ALA A 32 6.73 6.67 -6.24
N LEU A 33 6.33 5.99 -7.32
CA LEU A 33 6.58 6.45 -8.69
C LEU A 33 5.83 7.74 -8.98
N LEU A 34 4.53 7.78 -8.66
CA LEU A 34 3.69 8.95 -8.84
C LEU A 34 4.17 10.13 -7.98
N ALA A 35 4.55 9.87 -6.73
CA ALA A 35 5.12 10.88 -5.84
C ALA A 35 6.41 11.48 -6.43
N ARG A 36 7.31 10.64 -6.94
CA ARG A 36 8.55 11.09 -7.58
C ARG A 36 8.32 11.89 -8.85
N MET A 37 7.36 11.47 -9.67
CA MET A 37 6.97 12.19 -10.88
C MET A 37 6.37 13.56 -10.57
N ALA A 38 5.58 13.67 -9.49
CA ALA A 38 4.94 14.91 -9.07
C ALA A 38 5.86 15.90 -8.34
N HIS A 39 6.94 15.41 -7.71
CA HIS A 39 7.84 16.21 -6.88
C HIS A 39 9.26 16.33 -7.45
N GLN A 40 9.46 16.03 -8.72
CA GLN A 40 10.77 16.11 -9.34
C GLN A 40 11.36 17.53 -9.29
N SER A 41 12.65 17.60 -9.00
CA SER A 41 13.45 18.83 -9.00
C SER A 41 14.90 18.49 -9.35
N GLU A 42 15.77 19.50 -9.47
CA GLU A 42 17.21 19.27 -9.68
C GLU A 42 17.81 18.41 -8.56
N ASP A 43 17.41 18.65 -7.31
CA ASP A 43 17.85 17.89 -6.14
C ASP A 43 17.11 16.55 -5.95
N MET A 44 15.96 16.38 -6.62
CA MET A 44 15.13 15.17 -6.55
C MET A 44 14.82 14.64 -7.96
N PRO A 45 15.82 14.11 -8.69
CA PRO A 45 15.62 13.65 -10.05
C PRO A 45 14.67 12.45 -10.13
N PHE A 46 13.88 12.41 -11.22
CA PHE A 46 13.03 11.28 -11.56
C PHE A 46 13.86 10.17 -12.21
N ASN A 47 14.45 9.30 -11.39
CA ASN A 47 15.25 8.16 -11.83
C ASN A 47 15.02 6.93 -10.94
N PHE A 48 15.60 5.79 -11.33
CA PHE A 48 15.39 4.52 -10.67
C PHE A 48 15.85 4.51 -9.20
N THR A 49 17.02 5.08 -8.90
CA THR A 49 17.56 5.12 -7.54
C THR A 49 16.74 6.05 -6.64
N GLY A 50 16.33 7.20 -7.16
CA GLY A 50 15.40 8.12 -6.51
C GLY A 50 14.08 7.43 -6.18
N TRP A 51 13.47 6.77 -7.15
CA TRP A 51 12.26 5.97 -6.94
C TRP A 51 12.46 4.92 -5.84
N LEU A 52 13.50 4.10 -5.93
CA LEU A 52 13.79 3.08 -4.92
C LEU A 52 13.99 3.68 -3.53
N SER A 53 14.63 4.86 -3.44
CA SER A 53 14.82 5.57 -2.19
C SER A 53 13.51 6.07 -1.56
N THR A 54 12.43 6.18 -2.33
CA THR A 54 11.07 6.46 -1.85
C THR A 54 10.27 5.18 -1.60
N VAL A 55 10.52 4.09 -2.35
CA VAL A 55 9.82 2.81 -2.19
C VAL A 55 10.16 2.13 -0.87
N TRP A 56 11.46 1.95 -0.57
CA TRP A 56 11.89 1.03 0.49
C TRP A 56 11.32 1.35 1.90
N PRO A 57 11.16 2.64 2.33
CA PRO A 57 10.61 2.93 3.65
C PRO A 57 9.18 2.44 3.82
N PHE A 58 8.36 2.64 2.78
CA PHE A 58 6.96 2.23 2.78
C PHE A 58 6.84 0.72 2.54
N ALA A 59 7.67 0.14 1.67
CA ALA A 59 7.71 -1.31 1.47
C ALA A 59 8.06 -2.06 2.77
N LEU A 60 9.00 -1.52 3.56
CA LEU A 60 9.28 -2.04 4.90
C LEU A 60 8.02 -1.98 5.79
N GLY A 61 7.29 -0.87 5.74
CA GLY A 61 6.00 -0.74 6.42
C GLY A 61 4.95 -1.77 5.99
N VAL A 62 4.88 -2.14 4.71
CA VAL A 62 4.02 -3.24 4.23
C VAL A 62 4.42 -4.56 4.90
N LEU A 63 5.71 -4.89 4.86
CA LEU A 63 6.22 -6.13 5.45
C LEU A 63 5.97 -6.19 6.96
N LEU A 64 6.20 -5.08 7.68
CA LEU A 64 5.90 -4.96 9.11
C LEU A 64 4.40 -5.10 9.38
N GLY A 65 3.56 -4.44 8.59
CA GLY A 65 2.10 -4.54 8.72
C GLY A 65 1.62 -5.98 8.61
N TRP A 66 2.09 -6.72 7.61
CA TRP A 66 1.75 -8.14 7.46
C TRP A 66 2.33 -9.02 8.57
N LEU A 67 3.55 -8.73 9.03
CA LEU A 67 4.21 -9.47 10.11
C LEU A 67 3.49 -9.31 11.46
N ILE A 68 3.03 -8.10 11.77
CA ILE A 68 2.35 -7.74 13.02
C ILE A 68 0.90 -8.22 13.01
N VAL A 69 0.16 -7.93 11.93
CA VAL A 69 -1.28 -8.16 11.86
C VAL A 69 -1.60 -9.63 11.56
N ARG A 70 -0.77 -10.30 10.75
CA ARG A 70 -0.91 -11.72 10.35
C ARG A 70 -2.25 -12.13 9.72
N GLU A 71 -3.09 -11.14 9.43
CA GLU A 71 -4.40 -11.27 8.80
C GLU A 71 -4.53 -10.17 7.74
N ASN A 72 -5.37 -10.38 6.73
CA ASN A 72 -5.60 -9.38 5.67
C ASN A 72 -6.51 -8.22 6.15
N ARG A 73 -6.07 -7.49 7.18
CA ARG A 73 -6.71 -6.25 7.64
C ARG A 73 -6.09 -5.05 6.95
N GLY A 74 -6.48 -4.85 5.69
CA GLY A 74 -5.89 -3.82 4.81
C GLY A 74 -5.78 -2.42 5.42
N GLY A 75 -6.78 -2.00 6.20
CA GLY A 75 -6.74 -0.70 6.90
C GLY A 75 -5.63 -0.60 7.95
N ILE A 76 -5.40 -1.65 8.75
CA ILE A 76 -4.34 -1.66 9.76
C ILE A 76 -2.98 -1.78 9.09
N ILE A 77 -2.85 -2.65 8.07
CA ILE A 77 -1.62 -2.80 7.30
C ILE A 77 -1.24 -1.48 6.62
N TRP A 78 -2.20 -0.77 6.03
CA TRP A 78 -1.98 0.57 5.47
C TRP A 78 -1.52 1.56 6.53
N ALA A 79 -2.16 1.59 7.71
CA ALA A 79 -1.77 2.52 8.77
C ALA A 79 -0.31 2.30 9.20
N VAL A 80 0.09 1.03 9.43
CA VAL A 80 1.49 0.67 9.72
C VAL A 80 2.40 1.10 8.58
N THR A 81 1.99 0.85 7.33
CA THR A 81 2.76 1.21 6.12
C THR A 81 3.04 2.71 6.04
N ALA A 82 1.99 3.52 6.19
CA ALA A 82 2.08 4.97 6.12
C ALA A 82 2.92 5.54 7.27
N ILE A 83 2.70 5.07 8.50
CA ILE A 83 3.46 5.51 9.68
C ILE A 83 4.94 5.17 9.52
N THR A 84 5.29 3.92 9.18
CA THR A 84 6.68 3.51 8.97
C THR A 84 7.36 4.36 7.90
N GLY A 85 6.70 4.55 6.75
CA GLY A 85 7.26 5.35 5.65
C GLY A 85 7.52 6.81 6.05
N LEU A 86 6.56 7.44 6.73
CA LEU A 86 6.68 8.84 7.17
C LEU A 86 7.69 9.02 8.31
N VAL A 87 7.77 8.06 9.24
CA VAL A 87 8.77 8.07 10.32
C VAL A 87 10.18 7.96 9.76
N ILE A 88 10.42 6.99 8.87
CA ILE A 88 11.73 6.83 8.21
C ILE A 88 12.05 8.06 7.36
N TRP A 89 11.06 8.62 6.65
CA TRP A 89 11.23 9.89 5.95
C TRP A 89 11.71 10.99 6.89
N GLY A 90 11.09 11.14 8.07
CA GLY A 90 11.47 12.17 9.05
C GLY A 90 12.91 12.03 9.52
N PHE A 91 13.35 10.80 9.80
CA PHE A 91 14.75 10.53 10.16
C PHE A 91 15.72 10.86 9.03
N ARG A 92 15.39 10.48 7.78
CA ARG A 92 16.27 10.70 6.63
C ARG A 92 16.42 12.17 6.25
N ASN A 93 15.39 12.98 6.50
CA ASN A 93 15.37 14.40 6.15
C ASN A 93 15.60 15.31 7.36
N GLN A 94 15.85 14.73 8.55
CA GLN A 94 16.01 15.44 9.82
C GLN A 94 14.95 16.55 10.04
N SER A 95 13.72 16.27 9.64
CA SER A 95 12.63 17.23 9.61
C SER A 95 11.28 16.58 9.81
N VAL A 96 10.31 17.36 10.27
CA VAL A 96 8.90 16.94 10.29
C VAL A 96 8.32 17.20 8.90
N PRO A 97 7.64 16.22 8.29
CA PRO A 97 7.05 16.40 6.97
C PRO A 97 6.00 17.51 7.00
N HIS A 98 5.96 18.30 5.95
CA HIS A 98 4.91 19.31 5.79
C HIS A 98 3.52 18.61 5.82
N TRP A 99 2.54 19.22 6.48
CA TRP A 99 1.24 18.60 6.73
C TRP A 99 0.52 18.18 5.43
N SER A 100 0.66 18.98 4.36
CA SER A 100 0.10 18.65 3.05
C SER A 100 0.71 17.38 2.45
N PHE A 101 2.02 17.17 2.60
CA PHE A 101 2.69 15.95 2.18
C PHE A 101 2.16 14.74 2.96
N VAL A 102 1.98 14.86 4.27
CA VAL A 102 1.40 13.79 5.10
C VAL A 102 0.00 13.39 4.59
N ILE A 103 -0.86 14.37 4.33
CA ILE A 103 -2.22 14.12 3.82
C ILE A 103 -2.17 13.43 2.45
N VAL A 104 -1.43 14.00 1.49
CA VAL A 104 -1.38 13.43 0.14
C VAL A 104 -0.75 12.03 0.14
N ALA A 105 0.34 11.83 0.89
CA ALA A 105 1.00 10.52 0.99
C ALA A 105 0.09 9.46 1.61
N THR A 106 -0.59 9.79 2.71
CA THR A 106 -1.51 8.86 3.39
C THR A 106 -2.74 8.55 2.54
N VAL A 107 -3.34 9.55 1.90
CA VAL A 107 -4.52 9.36 1.04
C VAL A 107 -4.18 8.58 -0.21
N MET A 108 -3.11 8.93 -0.94
CA MET A 108 -2.74 8.21 -2.17
C MET A 108 -2.33 6.77 -1.89
N SER A 109 -1.57 6.51 -0.83
CA SER A 109 -1.25 5.15 -0.41
C SER A 109 -2.49 4.37 0.03
N ALA A 110 -3.44 5.02 0.73
CA ALA A 110 -4.72 4.40 1.10
C ALA A 110 -5.53 4.03 -0.15
N LEU A 111 -5.66 4.95 -1.11
CA LEU A 111 -6.39 4.72 -2.35
C LEU A 111 -5.82 3.53 -3.12
N LEU A 112 -4.50 3.42 -3.23
CA LEU A 112 -3.87 2.33 -3.98
C LEU A 112 -3.95 1.00 -3.21
N MET A 113 -3.59 0.96 -1.93
CA MET A 113 -3.62 -0.27 -1.13
C MET A 113 -5.04 -0.76 -0.85
N LEU A 114 -5.98 0.13 -0.52
CA LEU A 114 -7.36 -0.26 -0.21
C LEU A 114 -8.21 -0.39 -1.49
N GLY A 115 -7.89 0.38 -2.53
CA GLY A 115 -8.60 0.35 -3.81
C GLY A 115 -8.51 -0.99 -4.51
N TRP A 116 -7.32 -1.61 -4.59
CA TRP A 116 -7.20 -2.93 -5.20
C TRP A 116 -8.03 -3.98 -4.44
N ARG A 117 -8.10 -3.88 -3.10
CA ARG A 117 -8.94 -4.77 -2.27
C ARG A 117 -10.42 -4.56 -2.54
N ALA A 118 -10.85 -3.33 -2.74
CA ALA A 118 -12.23 -3.01 -3.09
C ALA A 118 -12.61 -3.60 -4.46
N VAL A 119 -11.70 -3.54 -5.44
CA VAL A 119 -11.89 -4.16 -6.76
C VAL A 119 -11.91 -5.69 -6.65
N ALA A 120 -10.94 -6.30 -5.96
CA ALA A 120 -10.85 -7.76 -5.81
C ALA A 120 -12.03 -8.38 -5.06
N ARG A 121 -12.74 -7.62 -4.21
CA ARG A 121 -13.98 -8.08 -3.55
C ARG A 121 -15.20 -8.05 -4.48
N LYS A 122 -15.15 -7.27 -5.56
CA LYS A 122 -16.22 -7.13 -6.56
C LYS A 122 -16.07 -8.12 -7.72
N LEU A 123 -14.85 -8.59 -7.98
CA LEU A 123 -14.53 -9.65 -8.94
C LEU A 123 -14.77 -11.04 -8.32
#